data_AF-A0A1C6DFU7-F1
#
_entry.id   AF-A0A1C6DFU7-F1
#
_cell.length_a   1.000
_cell.length_b   1.000
_cell.length_c   1.000
_cell.angle_alpha   90.00
_cell.angle_beta   90.00
_cell.angle_gamma   90.00
#
_symmetry.space_group_name_H-M   'P 1'
#
loop_
_entity.id
_entity.type
_entity.pdbx_description
1 polymer ?
#
loop_
_entity_poly.entity_id
_entity_poly.type
_entity_poly.pdbx_seq_one_letter_code
_entity_poly.pdbx_strand_id
1 'polypeptide(L)'
;MLTAALPALERANLDIDFLEALAELYPSCEAFYFQNCGKLFLAEDVRSHQIEGSDRFIRFGVNVRFFNIEGTEDMLIDTVGMSTLFLPDLQYHFHDMDPNWVVNRAYNVASYILEHDNPIQDGETIDGVADGQMCREIQWKCQYEDALIQPPRGVLDIHMGNYASGGR
;
A
#
# COMPACT_ATOMS: atom_id res chain seq x y z
N MET A 1 13.32 16.97 2.84
CA MET A 1 12.21 17.29 1.92
C MET A 1 11.62 18.64 2.32
N LEU A 2 11.40 19.57 1.39
CA LEU A 2 10.87 20.93 1.68
C LEU A 2 9.46 20.92 2.30
N THR A 3 8.74 19.79 2.18
CA THR A 3 7.35 19.60 2.61
C THR A 3 7.22 18.71 3.85
N ALA A 4 8.33 18.32 4.48
CA ALA A 4 8.33 17.37 5.60
C ALA A 4 7.56 17.86 6.84
N ALA A 5 7.35 19.18 6.96
CA ALA A 5 6.55 19.77 8.04
C ALA A 5 5.02 19.74 7.78
N LEU A 6 4.58 19.40 6.56
CA LEU A 6 3.17 19.24 6.24
C LEU A 6 2.64 17.89 6.75
N PRO A 7 1.35 17.80 7.13
CA PRO A 7 0.66 16.53 7.38
C PRO A 7 0.81 15.55 6.20
N ALA A 8 0.78 14.25 6.47
CA ALA A 8 0.94 13.23 5.43
C ALA A 8 -0.09 13.37 4.29
N LEU A 9 -1.33 13.70 4.64
CA LEU A 9 -2.42 13.92 3.68
C LEU A 9 -2.15 15.11 2.75
N GLU A 10 -1.62 16.22 3.28
CA GLU A 10 -1.26 17.39 2.48
C GLU A 10 -0.07 17.10 1.57
N ARG A 11 0.91 16.34 2.04
CA ARG A 11 2.02 15.85 1.20
C ARG A 11 1.52 14.97 0.06
N ALA A 12 0.61 14.03 0.34
CA ALA A 12 0.02 13.14 -0.66
C ALA A 12 -0.71 13.92 -1.76
N ASN A 13 -1.54 14.89 -1.38
CA ASN A 13 -2.24 15.75 -2.33
C ASN A 13 -1.25 16.57 -3.17
N LEU A 14 -0.24 17.17 -2.53
CA LEU A 14 0.77 17.95 -3.25
C LEU A 14 1.53 17.10 -4.28
N ASP A 15 1.93 15.87 -3.93
CA ASP A 15 2.65 14.97 -4.83
C ASP A 15 1.79 14.61 -6.07
N ILE A 16 0.49 14.43 -5.89
CA ILE A 16 -0.44 14.12 -6.98
C ILE A 16 -0.81 15.35 -7.80
N ASP A 17 -1.07 16.50 -7.17
CA ASP A 17 -1.32 17.75 -7.89
C ASP A 17 -0.09 18.12 -8.76
N PHE A 18 1.12 17.80 -8.28
CA PHE A 18 2.34 17.91 -9.07
C PHE A 18 2.37 16.94 -10.25
N LEU A 19 2.00 15.66 -10.05
CA LEU A 19 1.88 14.68 -11.14
C LEU A 19 0.88 15.14 -12.21
N GLU A 20 -0.30 15.61 -11.80
CA GLU A 20 -1.35 16.10 -12.70
C GLU A 20 -0.87 17.32 -13.49
N ALA A 21 -0.19 18.27 -12.83
CA ALA A 21 0.42 19.42 -13.50
C ALA A 21 1.49 19.00 -14.52
N LEU A 22 2.32 17.98 -14.22
CA LEU A 22 3.26 17.42 -15.20
C LEU A 22 2.52 16.78 -16.38
N ALA A 23 1.42 16.06 -16.14
CA ALA A 23 0.62 15.44 -17.20
C ALA A 23 -0.04 16.47 -18.12
N GLU A 24 -0.40 17.65 -17.60
CA GLU A 24 -0.87 18.79 -18.39
C GLU A 24 0.25 19.48 -19.17
N LEU A 25 1.40 19.75 -18.52
CA LEU A 25 2.53 20.45 -19.14
C LEU A 25 3.24 19.63 -20.24
N TYR A 26 3.18 18.30 -20.16
CA TYR A 26 3.82 17.39 -21.11
C TYR A 26 2.78 16.53 -21.84
N PRO A 27 1.95 17.11 -22.74
CA PRO A 27 0.88 16.37 -23.41
C PRO A 27 1.39 15.27 -24.34
N SER A 28 2.63 15.37 -24.83
CA SER A 28 3.28 14.31 -25.63
C SER A 28 3.94 13.22 -24.79
N CYS A 29 3.87 13.29 -23.45
CA CYS A 29 4.31 12.21 -22.58
C CYS A 29 3.46 10.96 -22.85
N GLU A 30 4.12 9.81 -23.03
CA GLU A 30 3.47 8.52 -23.28
C GLU A 30 3.25 7.72 -22.00
N ALA A 31 4.15 7.86 -21.00
CA ALA A 31 4.09 7.08 -19.78
C ALA A 31 4.77 7.79 -18.59
N PHE A 32 4.26 7.50 -17.39
CA PHE A 32 4.82 7.95 -16.11
C PHE A 32 5.42 6.77 -15.36
N TYR A 33 6.71 6.87 -15.02
CA TYR A 33 7.40 5.90 -14.17
C TYR A 33 7.60 6.46 -12.77
N PHE A 34 7.02 5.79 -11.79
CA PHE A 34 7.08 6.15 -10.38
C PHE A 34 8.23 5.41 -9.72
N GLN A 35 9.42 6.00 -9.71
CA GLN A 35 10.64 5.37 -9.22
C GLN A 35 10.51 4.82 -7.79
N ASN A 36 9.77 5.52 -6.91
CA ASN A 36 9.64 5.16 -5.51
C ASN A 36 8.87 3.85 -5.26
N CYS A 37 7.90 3.52 -6.13
CA CYS A 37 7.06 2.32 -5.98
C CYS A 37 7.18 1.34 -7.15
N GLY A 38 7.92 1.72 -8.20
CA GLY A 38 8.19 0.90 -9.38
C GLY A 38 7.04 0.78 -10.38
N LYS A 39 5.96 1.57 -10.23
CA LYS A 39 4.82 1.52 -11.16
C LYS A 39 5.09 2.27 -12.45
N LEU A 40 4.58 1.74 -13.56
CA LEU A 40 4.56 2.38 -14.86
C LEU A 40 3.11 2.50 -15.31
N PHE A 41 2.69 3.72 -15.65
CA PHE A 41 1.35 4.00 -16.16
C PHE A 41 1.43 4.66 -17.52
N LEU A 42 0.42 4.40 -18.37
CA LEU A 42 0.24 5.22 -19.57
C LEU A 42 -0.14 6.63 -19.14
N ALA A 43 0.34 7.62 -19.87
CA ALA A 43 0.02 9.01 -19.59
C ALA A 43 -1.48 9.31 -19.76
N GLU A 44 -2.20 8.54 -20.58
CA GLU A 44 -3.66 8.60 -20.68
C GLU A 44 -4.36 8.15 -19.39
N ASP A 45 -3.89 7.08 -18.74
CA ASP A 45 -4.44 6.62 -17.46
C ASP A 45 -4.27 7.66 -16.35
N VAL A 46 -3.15 8.39 -16.38
CA VAL A 46 -2.89 9.49 -15.44
C VAL A 46 -3.79 10.70 -15.75
N ARG A 47 -3.99 11.05 -17.03
CA ARG A 47 -4.84 12.20 -17.39
C ARG A 47 -6.35 11.94 -17.25
N SER A 48 -6.79 10.70 -17.38
CA SER A 48 -8.22 10.36 -17.47
C SER A 48 -8.82 9.82 -16.17
N HIS A 49 -8.03 9.65 -15.09
CA HIS A 49 -8.54 9.13 -13.83
C HIS A 49 -9.66 10.00 -13.25
N GLN A 50 -10.58 9.36 -12.54
CA GLN A 50 -11.72 10.02 -11.87
C GLN A 50 -11.65 9.89 -10.34
N ILE A 51 -10.50 9.46 -9.82
CA ILE A 51 -10.27 9.29 -8.39
C ILE A 51 -10.10 10.67 -7.77
N GLU A 52 -10.75 10.90 -6.62
CA GLU A 52 -10.68 12.15 -5.87
C GLU A 52 -9.93 11.95 -4.55
N GLY A 53 -9.50 13.06 -3.93
CA GLY A 53 -8.88 13.04 -2.61
C GLY A 53 -7.55 12.30 -2.53
N SER A 54 -7.29 11.72 -1.36
CA SER A 54 -6.04 11.02 -1.03
C SER A 54 -5.87 9.67 -1.71
N ASP A 55 -6.96 9.04 -2.14
CA ASP A 55 -6.92 7.78 -2.87
C ASP A 55 -6.20 7.89 -4.22
N ARG A 56 -6.07 9.11 -4.77
CA ARG A 56 -5.20 9.37 -5.92
C ARG A 56 -3.75 8.96 -5.62
N PHE A 57 -3.25 9.27 -4.42
CA PHE A 57 -1.92 8.86 -4.00
C PHE A 57 -1.82 7.34 -3.86
N ILE A 58 -2.82 6.70 -3.26
CA ILE A 58 -2.87 5.24 -3.13
C ILE A 58 -2.86 4.57 -4.52
N ARG A 59 -3.55 5.14 -5.51
CA ARG A 59 -3.56 4.65 -6.89
C ARG A 59 -2.19 4.70 -7.56
N PHE A 60 -1.50 5.83 -7.49
CA PHE A 60 -0.29 6.06 -8.29
C PHE A 60 1.00 5.86 -7.50
N GLY A 61 1.04 6.39 -6.28
CA GLY A 61 2.20 6.38 -5.39
C GLY A 61 2.44 5.06 -4.66
N VAL A 62 1.43 4.20 -4.53
CA VAL A 62 1.54 2.92 -3.79
C VAL A 62 1.43 1.72 -4.71
N ASN A 63 2.37 0.78 -4.58
CA ASN A 63 2.40 -0.48 -5.31
C ASN A 63 2.21 -1.65 -4.37
N VAL A 64 1.13 -2.42 -4.53
CA VAL A 64 0.98 -3.72 -3.88
C VAL A 64 1.65 -4.77 -4.75
N ARG A 65 2.67 -5.44 -4.21
CA ARG A 65 3.45 -6.47 -4.92
C ARG A 65 3.11 -7.84 -4.35
N PHE A 66 3.15 -8.85 -5.20
CA PHE A 66 2.86 -10.24 -4.86
C PHE A 66 4.07 -11.12 -5.17
N PHE A 67 4.40 -12.01 -4.25
CA PHE A 67 5.49 -12.96 -4.35
C PHE A 67 5.04 -14.35 -3.92
N ASN A 68 5.54 -15.38 -4.60
CA ASN A 68 5.47 -16.76 -4.12
C ASN A 68 6.78 -17.10 -3.41
N ILE A 69 6.71 -17.82 -2.29
CA ILE A 69 7.89 -18.24 -1.55
C ILE A 69 8.35 -19.61 -2.07
N GLU A 70 9.54 -19.63 -2.67
CA GLU A 70 10.10 -20.83 -3.29
C GLU A 70 10.20 -22.00 -2.30
N GLY A 71 9.72 -23.17 -2.72
CA GLY A 71 9.76 -24.39 -1.91
C GLY A 71 8.64 -24.52 -0.88
N THR A 72 7.65 -23.62 -0.90
CA THR A 72 6.47 -23.63 0.00
C THR A 72 5.19 -23.28 -0.78
N GLU A 73 4.04 -23.40 -0.13
CA GLU A 73 2.76 -22.85 -0.61
C GLU A 73 2.51 -21.43 -0.08
N ASP A 74 3.51 -20.84 0.58
CA ASP A 74 3.39 -19.51 1.18
C ASP A 74 3.50 -18.42 0.11
N MET A 75 2.75 -17.36 0.34
CA MET A 75 2.68 -16.15 -0.45
C MET A 75 3.03 -14.94 0.42
N LEU A 76 3.63 -13.94 -0.22
CA LEU A 76 3.90 -12.66 0.42
C LEU A 76 3.30 -11.54 -0.41
N ILE A 77 2.59 -10.65 0.26
CA ILE A 77 2.16 -9.36 -0.29
C ILE A 77 2.79 -8.25 0.53
N ASP A 78 3.29 -7.23 -0.15
CA ASP A 78 3.70 -5.99 0.50
C ASP A 78 3.26 -4.75 -0.27
N THR A 79 3.23 -3.61 0.40
CA THR A 79 3.16 -2.31 -0.28
C THR A 79 4.53 -1.67 -0.37
N VAL A 80 4.74 -0.89 -1.42
CA VAL A 80 5.86 0.04 -1.51
C VAL A 80 5.33 1.39 -1.95
N GLY A 81 5.68 2.44 -1.21
CA GLY A 81 5.41 3.83 -1.57
C GLY A 81 4.93 4.68 -0.41
N MET A 82 4.32 4.08 0.62
CA MET A 82 3.82 4.82 1.79
C MET A 82 4.93 5.53 2.55
N SER A 83 6.13 4.92 2.55
CA SER A 83 7.33 5.50 3.18
C SER A 83 7.75 6.85 2.60
N THR A 84 7.35 7.24 1.38
CA THR A 84 7.61 8.59 0.85
C THR A 84 6.83 9.67 1.61
N LEU A 85 5.73 9.28 2.25
CA LEU A 85 4.93 10.11 3.15
C LEU A 85 5.27 9.88 4.63
N PHE A 86 6.36 9.18 4.94
CA PHE A 86 6.73 8.77 6.30
C PHE A 86 5.67 7.91 7.01
N LEU A 87 4.85 7.19 6.23
CA LEU A 87 3.87 6.23 6.71
C LEU A 87 4.41 4.81 6.51
N PRO A 88 3.99 3.83 7.34
CA PRO A 88 4.43 2.46 7.16
C PRO A 88 3.86 1.87 5.88
N ASP A 89 4.68 1.09 5.18
CA ASP A 89 4.20 0.14 4.18
C ASP A 89 3.61 -1.10 4.89
N LEU A 90 2.80 -1.90 4.19
CA LEU A 90 2.13 -3.08 4.74
C LEU A 90 2.83 -4.36 4.30
N GLN A 91 2.72 -5.40 5.11
CA GLN A 91 3.21 -6.74 4.77
C GLN A 91 2.24 -7.81 5.24
N TYR A 92 2.07 -8.84 4.40
CA TYR A 92 1.24 -10.02 4.66
C TYR A 92 2.03 -11.24 4.20
N HIS A 93 2.32 -12.17 5.12
CA HIS A 93 2.90 -13.46 4.80
C HIS A 93 1.89 -14.56 5.14
N PHE A 94 1.41 -15.28 4.12
CA PHE A 94 0.20 -16.09 4.26
C PHE A 94 0.11 -17.27 3.30
N HIS A 95 -0.81 -18.19 3.58
CA HIS A 95 -1.15 -19.34 2.76
C HIS A 95 -2.68 -19.51 2.67
N ASP A 96 -3.16 -20.37 1.77
CA ASP A 96 -4.57 -20.82 1.67
C ASP A 96 -5.66 -19.72 1.61
N MET A 97 -5.31 -18.52 1.13
CA MET A 97 -6.26 -17.42 0.88
C MET A 97 -6.06 -16.85 -0.53
N ASP A 98 -7.15 -16.41 -1.18
CA ASP A 98 -7.07 -15.76 -2.49
C ASP A 98 -6.22 -14.47 -2.38
N PRO A 99 -5.08 -14.38 -3.09
CA PRO A 99 -4.20 -13.22 -3.00
C PRO A 99 -4.88 -11.93 -3.44
N ASN A 100 -5.90 -11.97 -4.30
CA ASN A 100 -6.62 -10.77 -4.72
C ASN A 100 -7.40 -10.14 -3.56
N TRP A 101 -7.89 -10.95 -2.62
CA TRP A 101 -8.57 -10.46 -1.42
C TRP A 101 -7.59 -9.71 -0.53
N VAL A 102 -6.38 -10.24 -0.40
CA VAL A 102 -5.30 -9.65 0.38
C VAL A 102 -4.77 -8.38 -0.29
N VAL A 103 -4.62 -8.36 -1.62
CA VAL A 103 -4.25 -7.15 -2.38
C VAL A 103 -5.27 -6.03 -2.15
N ASN A 104 -6.56 -6.32 -2.26
CA ASN A 104 -7.61 -5.34 -2.01
C ASN A 104 -7.57 -4.86 -0.55
N ARG A 105 -7.32 -5.76 0.40
CA ARG A 105 -7.15 -5.39 1.81
C ARG A 105 -5.95 -4.48 2.03
N ALA A 106 -4.82 -4.74 1.38
CA ALA A 106 -3.63 -3.91 1.47
C ALA A 106 -3.89 -2.48 1.00
N TYR A 107 -4.57 -2.30 -0.15
CA TYR A 107 -4.97 -0.96 -0.60
C TYR A 107 -5.92 -0.25 0.38
N ASN A 108 -6.92 -0.96 0.91
CA ASN A 108 -7.87 -0.40 1.87
C ASN A 108 -7.18 0.05 3.17
N VAL A 109 -6.26 -0.76 3.69
CA VAL A 109 -5.51 -0.41 4.91
C VAL A 109 -4.53 0.74 4.64
N ALA A 110 -3.87 0.77 3.49
CA ALA A 110 -2.99 1.88 3.12
C ALA A 110 -3.76 3.21 3.01
N SER A 111 -4.96 3.19 2.40
CA SER A 111 -5.86 4.34 2.35
C SER A 111 -6.27 4.79 3.76
N TYR A 112 -6.71 3.86 4.61
CA TYR A 112 -7.06 4.13 6.01
C TYR A 112 -5.90 4.77 6.81
N ILE A 113 -4.68 4.25 6.65
CA ILE A 113 -3.47 4.80 7.28
C ILE A 113 -3.20 6.24 6.81
N LEU A 114 -3.36 6.52 5.51
CA LEU A 114 -3.15 7.86 4.97
C LEU A 114 -4.20 8.86 5.45
N GLU A 115 -5.48 8.47 5.44
CA GLU A 115 -6.60 9.35 5.82
C GLU A 115 -6.62 9.71 7.30
N HIS A 116 -6.04 8.85 8.16
CA HIS A 116 -6.11 8.99 9.61
C HIS A 116 -4.74 9.15 10.28
N ASP A 117 -3.70 9.45 9.50
CA ASP A 117 -2.34 9.72 10.00
C ASP A 117 -1.76 8.57 10.83
N ASN A 118 -1.83 7.36 10.28
CA ASN A 118 -1.32 6.11 10.85
C ASN A 118 -1.81 5.84 12.29
N PRO A 119 -3.12 5.60 12.49
CA PRO A 119 -3.66 5.42 13.83
C PRO A 119 -3.34 4.05 14.45
N ILE A 120 -2.88 3.07 13.66
CA ILE A 120 -2.69 1.68 14.09
C ILE A 120 -1.39 1.54 14.89
N GLN A 121 -1.52 1.11 16.13
CA GLN A 121 -0.40 0.91 17.04
C GLN A 121 0.09 -0.54 17.03
N ASP A 122 1.32 -0.74 17.53
CA ASP A 122 1.91 -2.06 17.65
C ASP A 122 1.07 -2.97 18.56
N GLY A 123 0.73 -4.15 18.05
CA GLY A 123 -0.08 -5.14 18.76
C GLY A 123 -1.60 -4.95 18.67
N GLU A 124 -2.10 -3.88 18.03
CA GLU A 124 -3.52 -3.70 17.76
C GLU A 124 -4.04 -4.69 16.70
N THR A 125 -5.35 -4.70 16.48
CA THR A 125 -5.99 -5.55 15.48
C THR A 125 -6.76 -4.74 14.45
N ILE A 126 -6.85 -5.30 13.25
CA ILE A 126 -7.77 -4.85 12.21
C ILE A 126 -8.71 -5.98 11.80
N ASP A 127 -9.86 -5.64 11.24
CA ASP A 127 -10.79 -6.61 10.67
C ASP A 127 -10.10 -7.48 9.60
N GLY A 128 -10.40 -8.77 9.58
CA GLY A 128 -9.92 -9.70 8.58
C GLY A 128 -10.79 -9.70 7.32
N VAL A 129 -10.57 -10.70 6.47
CA VAL A 129 -11.35 -10.93 5.26
C VAL A 129 -11.92 -12.35 5.26
N ALA A 130 -13.20 -12.47 4.89
CA ALA A 130 -13.88 -13.73 4.60
C ALA A 130 -14.69 -13.57 3.30
N ASP A 131 -14.61 -14.54 2.40
CA ASP A 131 -15.31 -14.53 1.10
C ASP A 131 -15.11 -13.23 0.30
N GLY A 132 -13.89 -12.67 0.36
CA GLY A 132 -13.52 -11.43 -0.31
C GLY A 132 -14.09 -10.15 0.31
N GLN A 133 -14.77 -10.24 1.46
CA GLN A 133 -15.36 -9.10 2.18
C GLN A 133 -14.75 -8.92 3.57
N MET A 134 -14.76 -7.69 4.05
CA MET A 134 -14.31 -7.38 5.41
C MET A 134 -15.22 -8.07 6.44
N CYS A 135 -14.60 -8.78 7.39
CA CYS A 135 -15.30 -9.56 8.41
C CYS A 135 -14.80 -9.12 9.80
N ARG A 136 -15.71 -8.58 10.61
CA ARG A 136 -15.40 -8.04 11.96
C ARG A 136 -15.14 -9.14 12.98
N GLU A 137 -15.69 -10.32 12.74
CA GLU A 137 -15.52 -11.49 13.59
C GLU A 137 -14.10 -12.07 13.49
N ILE A 138 -13.40 -11.77 12.41
CA ILE A 138 -11.99 -12.12 12.22
C ILE A 138 -11.15 -10.89 12.57
N GLN A 139 -10.21 -11.03 13.48
CA GLN A 139 -9.29 -9.97 13.89
C GLN A 139 -7.86 -10.39 13.59
N TRP A 140 -7.15 -9.60 12.79
CA TRP A 140 -5.76 -9.81 12.44
C TRP A 140 -4.87 -8.86 13.23
N LYS A 141 -3.83 -9.41 13.86
CA LYS A 141 -2.92 -8.64 14.70
C LYS A 141 -1.91 -7.90 13.82
N CYS A 142 -1.67 -6.64 14.14
CA CYS A 142 -0.71 -5.78 13.45
C CYS A 142 0.56 -5.61 14.29
N GLN A 143 1.73 -5.71 13.68
CA GLN A 143 3.02 -5.56 14.37
C GLN A 143 3.99 -4.78 13.49
N TYR A 144 4.76 -3.87 14.07
CA TYR A 144 5.80 -3.16 13.33
C TYR A 144 7.05 -4.03 13.20
N GLU A 145 7.47 -4.29 11.97
CA GLU A 145 8.62 -5.14 11.66
C GLU A 145 9.50 -4.53 10.56
N ASP A 146 10.66 -5.14 10.32
CA ASP A 146 11.44 -4.90 9.11
C ASP A 146 10.87 -5.70 7.93
N ALA A 147 10.85 -5.09 6.74
CA ALA A 147 10.37 -5.75 5.53
C ALA A 147 11.16 -7.04 5.21
N LEU A 148 10.44 -8.10 4.86
CA LEU A 148 11.01 -9.38 4.41
C LEU A 148 11.63 -9.29 3.01
N ILE A 149 11.12 -8.40 2.17
CA ILE A 149 11.56 -8.22 0.77
C ILE A 149 12.05 -6.80 0.53
N GLN A 150 13.10 -6.69 -0.30
CA GLN A 150 13.70 -5.42 -0.70
C GLN A 150 12.66 -4.43 -1.26
N PRO A 151 12.82 -3.12 -1.01
CA PRO A 151 13.91 -2.49 -0.26
C PRO A 151 13.74 -2.59 1.27
N PRO A 152 14.82 -2.47 2.07
CA PRO A 152 14.74 -2.49 3.53
C PRO A 152 13.99 -1.25 4.03
N ARG A 153 12.95 -1.46 4.84
CA ARG A 153 12.09 -0.42 5.40
C ARG A 153 11.28 -1.01 6.56
N GLY A 154 10.75 -0.13 7.42
CA GLY A 154 9.75 -0.54 8.40
C GLY A 154 8.40 -0.81 7.71
N VAL A 155 7.73 -1.86 8.13
CA VAL A 155 6.39 -2.24 7.68
C VAL A 155 5.48 -2.49 8.87
N LEU A 156 4.18 -2.31 8.65
CA LEU A 156 3.15 -2.87 9.50
C LEU A 156 2.79 -4.26 8.96
N ASP A 157 3.30 -5.29 9.63
CA ASP A 157 3.02 -6.69 9.34
C ASP A 157 1.64 -7.07 9.89
N ILE A 158 0.81 -7.70 9.05
CA ILE A 158 -0.56 -8.08 9.40
C ILE A 158 -0.63 -9.60 9.46
N HIS A 159 -0.75 -10.10 10.69
CA HIS A 159 -0.82 -11.53 10.97
C HIS A 159 -2.23 -12.06 10.73
N MET A 160 -2.39 -12.78 9.61
CA MET A 160 -3.68 -13.27 9.09
C MET A 160 -4.30 -14.47 9.85
N GLY A 161 -3.93 -14.65 11.11
CA GLY A 161 -4.44 -15.72 11.97
C GLY A 161 -4.08 -17.11 11.45
N ASN A 162 -5.08 -17.95 11.21
CA ASN A 162 -4.88 -19.32 10.71
C ASN A 162 -4.29 -19.39 9.29
N TYR A 163 -4.28 -18.27 8.57
CA TYR A 163 -3.69 -18.17 7.24
C TYR A 163 -2.28 -17.60 7.28
N ALA A 164 -1.74 -17.24 8.45
CA ALA A 164 -0.42 -16.63 8.55
C ALA A 164 0.71 -17.65 8.37
N SER A 165 1.75 -17.24 7.64
CA SER A 165 2.95 -18.04 7.38
C SER A 165 4.19 -17.47 8.09
N GLY A 166 5.27 -18.26 8.15
CA GLY A 166 6.57 -17.80 8.63
C GLY A 166 6.83 -17.91 10.13
N GLY A 167 5.97 -18.61 10.87
CA GLY A 167 6.24 -19.04 12.26
C GLY A 167 6.49 -17.90 13.24
N ARG A 168 5.58 -16.94 13.29
CA ARG A 168 5.69 -15.70 14.08
C ARG A 168 4.77 -15.73 15.29
#